data_AF-A0A7J9BDF2-F1
#
_entry.id   AF-A0A7J9BDF2-F1
#
_cell.length_a   1.000
_cell.length_b   1.000
_cell.length_c   1.000
_cell.angle_alpha   90.00
_cell.angle_beta   90.00
_cell.angle_gamma   90.00
#
_symmetry.space_group_name_H-M   'P 1'
#
loop_
_entity.id
_entity.type
_entity.pdbx_description
1 polymer ?
#
loop_
_entity_poly.entity_id
_entity_poly.type
_entity_poly.pdbx_seq_one_letter_code
_entity_poly.pdbx_strand_id
1 'polypeptide(L)' 'MDNRVDEAGSLWNMVLHTHNRSISKQLFSRIIYLFDHYSTLDKIIEVFVDMEELCVRQDENIVKKVACAF' A
#
# COMPACT_ATOMS: atom_id res chain seq x y z
N MET A 1 -9.96 5.96 16.23
CA MET A 1 -9.24 5.37 15.08
C MET A 1 -10.30 4.70 14.22
N ASP A 2 -10.36 5.05 12.94
CA ASP A 2 -11.45 4.65 12.06
C ASP A 2 -11.32 3.15 11.74
N ASN A 3 -12.18 2.33 12.32
CA ASN A 3 -12.09 0.86 12.36
C ASN A 3 -11.90 0.21 10.97
N ARG A 4 -12.29 0.92 9.90
CA ARG A 4 -12.19 0.46 8.51
C ARG A 4 -10.76 0.51 7.95
N VAL A 5 -9.95 1.47 8.37
CA VAL A 5 -8.55 1.58 7.90
C VAL A 5 -7.71 0.48 8.53
N ASP A 6 -7.92 0.23 9.82
CA ASP A 6 -7.25 -0.85 10.56
C ASP A 6 -7.63 -2.24 10.00
N GLU A 7 -8.91 -2.43 9.65
CA GLU A 7 -9.40 -3.64 8.98
C GLU A 7 -8.76 -3.84 7.60
N ALA A 8 -8.64 -2.77 6.81
CA ALA A 8 -7.99 -2.82 5.51
C ALA A 8 -6.49 -3.14 5.60
N GLY A 9 -5.79 -2.57 6.58
CA GLY A 9 -4.38 -2.91 6.85
C GLY A 9 -4.23 -4.37 7.27
N SER A 10 -5.12 -4.87 8.12
CA SER A 10 -5.13 -6.28 8.53
C SER A 10 -5.35 -7.23 7.34
N LEU A 11 -6.27 -6.87 6.45
CA LEU A 11 -6.56 -7.64 5.23
C LEU A 11 -5.39 -7.60 4.25
N TRP A 12 -4.74 -6.45 4.10
CA TRP A 12 -3.53 -6.30 3.30
C TRP A 12 -2.42 -7.23 3.78
N ASN A 13 -2.12 -7.22 5.08
CA ASN A 13 -1.12 -8.10 5.68
C ASN A 13 -1.45 -9.58 5.45
N MET A 14 -2.73 -9.96 5.57
CA MET A 14 -3.16 -11.32 5.28
C MET A 14 -2.88 -11.71 3.82
N VAL A 15 -3.19 -10.83 2.86
CA VAL A 15 -2.94 -11.07 1.43
C VAL A 15 -1.44 -11.18 1.16
N LEU A 16 -0.64 -10.26 1.71
CA LEU A 16 0.82 -10.22 1.56
C LEU A 16 1.47 -11.53 2.00
N HIS A 17 1.19 -11.96 3.24
CA HIS A 17 1.76 -13.16 3.81
C HIS A 17 1.25 -14.46 3.16
N THR A 18 0.02 -14.46 2.64
CA THR A 18 -0.54 -15.64 1.95
C THR A 18 0.00 -15.77 0.53
N HIS A 19 0.17 -14.66 -0.18
CA HIS A 19 0.50 -14.62 -1.61
C HIS A 19 1.89 -14.05 -1.84
N ASN A 20 2.90 -14.66 -1.20
CA ASN A 20 4.28 -14.17 -1.15
C ASN A 20 5.07 -14.22 -2.49
N ARG A 21 4.41 -14.50 -3.62
CA ARG A 21 5.08 -14.68 -4.93
C ARG A 21 4.43 -13.93 -6.09
N SER A 22 3.15 -13.55 -6.01
CA SER A 22 2.53 -12.73 -7.05
C SER A 22 1.28 -12.03 -6.53
N ILE A 23 1.43 -10.74 -6.23
CA ILE A 23 0.30 -9.84 -6.00
C ILE A 23 0.22 -8.91 -7.20
N SER A 24 -0.98 -8.72 -7.74
CA SER A 24 -1.15 -7.88 -8.91
C SER A 24 -0.86 -6.41 -8.57
N LYS A 25 -0.21 -5.68 -9.47
CA LYS A 25 -0.01 -4.23 -9.33
C LYS A 25 -1.33 -3.48 -9.06
N GLN A 26 -2.43 -3.96 -9.64
CA GLN A 26 -3.75 -3.36 -9.43
C GLN A 26 -4.24 -3.46 -7.98
N LEU A 27 -3.88 -4.53 -7.25
CA LEU A 27 -4.20 -4.68 -5.83
C LEU A 27 -3.43 -3.64 -4.99
N PHE A 28 -2.15 -3.43 -5.27
CA PHE A 28 -1.37 -2.35 -4.67
C PHE A 28 -1.97 -0.97 -4.96
N SER A 29 -2.33 -0.68 -6.21
CA SER A 29 -2.96 0.59 -6.55
C SER A 29 -4.28 0.82 -5.79
N ARG A 30 -5.08 -0.24 -5.60
CA ARG A 30 -6.35 -0.16 -4.85
C ARG A 30 -6.14 0.10 -3.37
N ILE A 31 -5.21 -0.59 -2.71
CA ILE A 31 -4.97 -0.40 -1.28
C ILE A 31 -4.34 0.98 -1.02
N ILE A 32 -3.45 1.45 -1.89
CA ILE A 32 -2.88 2.81 -1.81
C ILE A 32 -3.97 3.86 -1.97
N TYR A 33 -4.88 3.71 -2.94
CA TYR A 33 -6.01 4.62 -3.11
C TYR A 33 -6.90 4.68 -1.86
N LEU A 34 -7.14 3.53 -1.23
CA LEU A 34 -7.91 3.45 0.01
C LEU A 34 -7.20 4.23 1.13
N PHE A 35 -5.91 4.01 1.37
CA PHE A 35 -5.16 4.73 2.39
C PHE A 35 -5.04 6.24 2.10
N ASP A 36 -4.94 6.62 0.83
CA ASP A 36 -4.94 8.02 0.42
C ASP A 36 -6.27 8.72 0.72
N HIS A 37 -7.39 8.03 0.49
CA HIS A 37 -8.72 8.54 0.83
C HIS A 37 -8.87 8.84 2.33
N TYR A 38 -8.22 8.06 3.19
CA TYR A 38 -8.22 8.28 4.64
C TYR A 38 -7.06 9.15 5.14
N SER A 39 -6.26 9.74 4.25
CA SER A 39 -5.10 10.57 4.58
C SER A 39 -4.06 9.87 5.48
N THR A 40 -3.94 8.55 5.38
CA THR A 40 -2.98 7.75 6.17
C THR A 40 -1.69 7.51 5.36
N LEU A 41 -0.81 8.52 5.36
CA LEU A 41 0.45 8.51 4.61
C LEU A 41 1.42 7.42 5.10
N ASP A 42 1.41 7.12 6.40
CA ASP A 42 2.17 6.03 7.02
C ASP A 42 1.86 4.68 6.36
N LYS A 43 0.58 4.39 6.14
CA LYS A 43 0.12 3.16 5.48
C LYS A 43 0.46 3.11 4.00
N ILE A 44 0.48 4.26 3.32
CA ILE A 44 0.96 4.35 1.94
C ILE A 44 2.46 4.02 1.86
N ILE A 45 3.25 4.50 2.81
CA ILE A 45 4.70 4.20 2.87
C ILE A 45 4.93 2.71 3.14
N GLU A 46 4.20 2.09 4.07
CA GLU A 46 4.27 0.64 4.31
C GLU A 46 4.04 -0.15 3.01
N VAL A 47 2.95 0.14 2.30
CA VAL A 47 2.65 -0.54 1.01
C VAL A 47 3.69 -0.24 -0.06
N PHE A 48 4.28 0.96 -0.06
CA PHE A 48 5.35 1.31 -0.99
C PHE A 48 6.61 0.45 -0.78
N VAL A 49 6.97 0.20 0.49
CA VAL A 49 8.06 -0.71 0.84
C VAL A 49 7.74 -2.13 0.37
N ASP A 50 6.50 -2.61 0.59
CA ASP A 50 6.06 -3.92 0.10
C ASP A 50 6.17 -4.05 -1.43
N MET A 51 5.90 -2.97 -2.18
CA MET A 51 6.05 -2.96 -3.65
C MET A 51 7.52 -3.09 -4.07
N GLU A 52 8.44 -2.39 -3.39
CA GLU A 52 9.88 -2.50 -3.65
C GLU A 52 10.38 -3.92 -3.35
N GLU A 53 9.99 -4.50 -2.20
CA GLU A 53 10.38 -5.86 -1.79
C GLU A 53 9.92 -6.93 -2.79
N LEU A 54 8.74 -6.72 -3.39
CA LEU A 54 8.16 -7.63 -4.38
C LEU A 54 8.51 -7.25 -5.83
N CYS A 55 9.41 -6.27 -6.03
CA CYS A 55 9.85 -5.79 -7.34
C CYS A 55 8.69 -5.33 -8.24
N VAL A 56 7.63 -4.78 -7.66
CA VAL A 56 6.46 -4.25 -8.36
C VAL A 56 6.70 -2.80 -8.73
N ARG A 57 6.84 -2.53 -10.02
CA ARG A 57 7.08 -1.17 -10.54
C ARG A 57 5.98 -0.18 -10.11
N GLN A 58 6.38 0.84 -9.36
CA GLN A 58 5.50 1.89 -8.87
C GLN A 58 5.20 2.93 -9.95
N ASP A 59 4.06 3.60 -9.78
CA ASP A 59 3.66 4.72 -10.63
C ASP A 59 4.28 6.03 -10.11
N GLU A 60 4.60 6.94 -11.02
CA GLU A 60 5.24 8.22 -10.68
C GLU A 60 4.44 9.04 -9.64
N ASN A 61 3.12 8.95 -9.67
CA ASN A 61 2.25 9.60 -8.69
C ASN A 61 2.48 9.07 -7.27
N ILE A 62 2.65 7.76 -7.12
CA ILE A 62 2.92 7.11 -5.82
C ILE A 62 4.29 7.56 -5.31
N VAL A 63 5.30 7.56 -6.19
CA VAL A 63 6.66 8.02 -5.86
C VAL A 63 6.64 9.47 -5.38
N LYS A 64 5.92 10.36 -6.07
CA LYS A 64 5.79 11.78 -5.65
C LYS A 64 5.13 11.92 -4.28
N LYS A 65 4.05 11.17 -4.01
CA LYS A 65 3.37 11.19 -2.71
C LYS A 65 4.30 10.75 -1.58
N VAL A 66 5.05 9.67 -1.77
CA VAL A 66 6.02 9.18 -0.78
C VAL A 66 7.18 10.15 -0.61
N ALA A 67 7.69 10.73 -1.70
CA ALA A 67 8.77 11.72 -1.64
C ALA A 67 8.39 12.97 -0.84
N CYS A 68 7.12 13.41 -0.87
CA CYS A 68 6.65 14.54 -0.05
C CYS A 68 6.61 14.24 1.47
N ALA A 69 6.77 12.98 1.88
CA ALA A 69 6.83 12.59 3.28
C ALA A 69 8.21 12.83 3.92
N PHE A 70 9.24 13.12 3.11
CA PHE A 70 10.64 13.34 3.52
C PHE A 70 11.08 14.78 3.22
#